data_AF-A0A934YNB6-F1
#
_entry.id   AF-A0A934YNB6-F1
#
_cell.length_a   1.000
_cell.length_b   1.000
_cell.length_c   1.000
_cell.angle_alpha   90.00
_cell.angle_beta   90.00
_cell.angle_gamma   90.00
#
_symmetry.space_group_name_H-M   'P 1'
#
loop_
_entity.id
_entity.type
_entity.pdbx_description
1 polymer ?
#
loop_
_entity_poly.entity_id
_entity_poly.type
_entity_poly.pdbx_seq_one_letter_code
_entity_poly.pdbx_strand_id
1 'polypeptide(L)'
;MSRDEVFHVRGALPIPAGHRVEVSTFALNGAPQPFDPLVRDLTTGVVYARTWHYDRDTTDVTMLPMTVRADLQLASRVEGQVRGVRIVSGLCPGESGRSGLVSTLLVAVEGSSPLDR
;
A
#
# COMPACT_ATOMS: atom_id res chain seq x y z
N MET A 1 17.26 13.61 -8.23
CA MET A 1 16.03 14.43 -8.31
C MET A 1 14.90 13.59 -7.72
N SER A 2 14.12 14.11 -6.77
CA SER A 2 12.92 13.41 -6.27
C SER A 2 11.82 13.48 -7.33
N ARG A 3 11.12 12.36 -7.56
CA ARG A 3 9.97 12.29 -8.47
C ARG A 3 8.72 12.08 -7.61
N ASP A 4 7.63 12.73 -7.94
CA ASP A 4 6.36 12.48 -7.28
C ASP A 4 5.62 11.32 -7.96
N GLU A 5 5.12 10.38 -7.14
CA GLU A 5 4.27 9.28 -7.57
C GLU A 5 2.96 9.27 -6.77
N VAL A 6 1.89 8.84 -7.43
CA VAL A 6 0.54 8.80 -6.85
C VAL A 6 0.13 7.35 -6.68
N PHE A 7 -0.26 6.99 -5.47
CA PHE A 7 -0.73 5.65 -5.13
C PHE A 7 -2.18 5.71 -4.65
N HIS A 8 -3.02 4.84 -5.19
CA HIS A 8 -4.38 4.65 -4.68
C HIS A 8 -4.38 3.48 -3.71
N VAL A 9 -4.78 3.73 -2.47
CA VAL A 9 -4.73 2.75 -1.39
C VAL A 9 -6.13 2.59 -0.81
N ARG A 10 -6.71 1.41 -1.00
CA ARG A 10 -8.05 1.10 -0.48
C ARG A 10 -7.98 0.71 0.99
N GLY A 11 -8.90 1.23 1.80
CA GLY A 11 -9.01 0.88 3.22
C GLY A 11 -7.86 1.39 4.10
N ALA A 12 -7.06 2.34 3.61
CA ALA A 12 -6.03 2.99 4.42
C ALA A 12 -6.59 4.24 5.11
N LEU A 13 -6.17 4.45 6.36
CA LEU A 13 -6.31 5.76 7.02
C LEU A 13 -5.34 6.75 6.35
N PRO A 14 -5.67 8.07 6.38
CA PRO A 14 -4.77 9.08 5.83
C PRO A 14 -3.43 9.08 6.57
N ILE A 15 -2.35 8.77 5.84
CA ILE A 15 -0.97 8.83 6.36
C ILE A 15 -0.53 10.31 6.39
N PRO A 16 -0.05 10.84 7.52
CA PRO A 16 0.32 12.25 7.59
C PRO A 16 1.43 12.64 6.61
N ALA A 17 1.34 13.86 6.08
CA ALA A 17 2.42 14.45 5.29
C ALA A 17 3.71 14.51 6.12
N GLY A 18 4.84 14.22 5.50
CA GLY A 18 6.14 14.13 6.15
C GLY A 18 6.52 12.72 6.62
N HIS A 19 5.57 11.78 6.73
CA HIS A 19 5.89 10.40 7.10
C HIS A 19 6.69 9.70 6.00
N ARG A 20 7.62 8.85 6.42
CA ARG A 20 8.36 7.94 5.53
C ARG A 20 7.50 6.72 5.25
N VAL A 21 7.37 6.35 3.99
CA VAL A 21 6.57 5.19 3.58
C VAL A 21 7.36 4.31 2.62
N GLU A 22 7.08 3.02 2.71
CA GLU A 22 7.38 2.04 1.67
C GLU A 22 6.05 1.61 1.04
N VAL A 23 5.96 1.67 -0.28
CA VAL A 23 4.82 1.21 -1.06
C VAL A 23 5.29 0.06 -1.94
N SER A 24 4.72 -1.13 -1.69
CA SER A 24 5.06 -2.37 -2.37
C SER A 24 3.85 -2.85 -3.18
N THR A 25 4.03 -3.00 -4.50
CA THR A 25 3.01 -3.60 -5.38
C THR A 25 3.37 -5.05 -5.63
N PHE A 26 2.44 -5.96 -5.31
CA PHE A 26 2.58 -7.38 -5.57
C PHE A 26 1.77 -7.82 -6.78
N ALA A 27 2.19 -8.92 -7.40
CA ALA A 27 1.41 -9.61 -8.42
C ALA A 27 0.50 -10.66 -7.76
N LEU A 28 -0.77 -10.67 -8.17
CA LEU A 28 -1.74 -11.69 -7.82
C LEU A 28 -2.11 -12.43 -9.11
N ASN A 29 -1.97 -13.76 -9.11
CA ASN A 29 -2.18 -14.60 -10.30
C ASN A 29 -1.38 -14.13 -11.53
N GLY A 30 -0.13 -13.68 -11.31
CA GLY A 30 0.77 -13.20 -12.36
C GLY A 30 0.53 -11.77 -12.84
N ALA A 31 -0.47 -11.06 -12.31
CA ALA A 31 -0.79 -9.68 -12.70
C ALA A 31 -0.52 -8.70 -11.54
N PRO A 32 0.25 -7.61 -11.76
CA PRO A 32 0.46 -6.55 -10.77
C PRO A 32 -0.86 -5.93 -10.29
N GLN A 33 -0.95 -5.60 -8.99
CA GLN A 33 -2.14 -5.00 -8.37
C GLN A 33 -1.87 -3.56 -7.88
N PRO A 34 -1.69 -2.58 -8.78
CA PRO A 34 -1.25 -1.21 -8.41
C PRO A 34 -2.29 -0.41 -7.61
N PHE A 35 -3.55 -0.84 -7.57
CA PHE A 35 -4.63 -0.18 -6.83
C PHE A 35 -4.90 -0.78 -5.45
N ASP A 36 -4.21 -1.87 -5.12
CA ASP A 36 -4.22 -2.51 -3.82
C ASP A 36 -2.76 -2.75 -3.37
N PRO A 37 -1.91 -1.72 -3.26
CA PRO A 37 -0.54 -1.92 -2.77
C PRO A 37 -0.53 -2.21 -1.26
N LEU A 38 0.57 -2.79 -0.79
CA LEU A 38 0.93 -2.80 0.62
C LEU A 38 1.70 -1.53 0.94
N VAL A 39 1.23 -0.75 1.90
CA VAL A 39 1.89 0.46 2.36
C VAL A 39 2.35 0.29 3.79
N ARG A 40 3.65 0.45 4.03
CA ARG A 40 4.22 0.49 5.38
C ARG A 40 4.59 1.92 5.72
N ASP A 41 3.96 2.45 6.76
CA ASP A 41 4.40 3.69 7.40
C ASP A 41 5.65 3.37 8.23
N LEU A 42 6.82 3.78 7.74
CA LEU A 42 8.10 3.56 8.38
C LEU A 42 8.31 4.47 9.59
N THR A 43 7.51 5.53 9.73
CA THR A 43 7.53 6.42 10.90
C THR A 43 6.79 5.82 12.08
N THR A 44 5.63 5.18 11.86
CA THR A 44 4.80 4.61 12.94
C THR A 44 4.88 3.09 13.05
N GLY A 45 5.39 2.41 12.02
CA GLY A 45 5.40 0.96 11.91
C GLY A 45 4.07 0.35 11.43
N VAL A 46 3.03 1.15 11.22
CA VAL A 46 1.71 0.67 10.78
C VAL A 46 1.76 0.17 9.33
N VAL A 47 1.11 -0.95 9.07
CA VAL A 47 0.98 -1.54 7.72
C VAL A 47 -0.46 -1.44 7.27
N TYR A 48 -0.67 -0.91 6.07
CA TYR A 48 -1.95 -0.82 5.39
C TYR A 48 -1.91 -1.75 4.18
N ALA A 49 -2.74 -2.79 4.17
CA ALA A 49 -2.86 -3.69 3.04
C ALA A 49 -4.25 -4.34 3.00
N ARG A 50 -4.63 -4.85 1.82
CA ARG A 50 -5.82 -5.70 1.68
C ARG A 50 -5.55 -7.09 2.22
N THR A 51 -6.60 -7.78 2.69
CA THR A 51 -6.52 -9.11 3.32
C THR A 51 -5.81 -10.17 2.47
N TRP A 52 -5.81 -10.05 1.14
CA TRP A 52 -5.13 -11.02 0.27
C TRP A 52 -3.60 -10.97 0.38
N HIS A 53 -3.02 -9.90 0.96
CA HIS A 53 -1.59 -9.80 1.22
C HIS A 53 -1.12 -10.70 2.36
N TYR A 54 -2.03 -11.11 3.24
CA TYR A 54 -1.70 -11.82 4.47
C TYR A 54 -2.04 -13.30 4.36
N ASP A 55 -1.28 -14.10 5.10
CA ASP A 55 -1.59 -15.51 5.23
C ASP A 55 -2.95 -15.69 5.93
N ARG A 56 -3.80 -16.53 5.36
CA ARG A 56 -5.17 -16.76 5.85
C ARG A 56 -5.24 -17.74 7.01
N ASP A 57 -4.13 -18.37 7.38
CA ASP A 57 -4.08 -19.34 8.48
C ASP A 57 -4.24 -18.71 9.88
N THR A 58 -4.58 -17.42 9.97
CA THR A 58 -5.02 -16.78 11.22
C THR A 58 -6.54 -16.91 11.39
N THR A 59 -7.01 -18.14 11.63
CA THR A 59 -8.37 -18.42 12.15
C THR A 59 -8.60 -17.85 13.54
N ASP A 60 -7.55 -17.37 14.20
CA ASP A 60 -7.60 -16.64 15.45
C ASP A 60 -7.41 -15.14 15.19
N VAL A 61 -8.46 -14.36 15.46
CA VAL A 61 -8.52 -12.89 15.34
C VAL A 61 -7.70 -12.19 16.45
N THR A 62 -6.80 -12.90 17.11
CA THR A 62 -5.82 -12.30 18.00
C THR A 62 -4.87 -11.47 17.16
N MET A 63 -4.48 -10.30 17.68
CA MET A 63 -3.58 -9.33 17.05
C MET A 63 -2.14 -9.85 16.90
N LEU A 64 -1.96 -11.02 16.30
CA LEU A 64 -0.69 -11.52 15.84
C LEU A 64 -0.19 -10.59 14.72
N PRO A 65 1.12 -10.38 14.59
CA PRO A 65 1.66 -9.66 13.46
C PRO A 65 1.22 -10.38 12.18
N MET A 66 0.35 -9.75 11.39
CA MET A 66 -0.09 -10.32 10.13
C MET A 66 1.13 -10.41 9.20
N THR A 67 1.57 -11.63 8.93
CA THR A 67 2.71 -11.89 8.04
C THR A 67 2.25 -11.74 6.60
N VAL A 68 2.97 -10.92 5.84
CA VAL A 68 2.78 -10.84 4.38
C VAL A 68 3.11 -12.20 3.79
N ARG A 69 2.23 -12.73 2.95
CA ARG A 69 2.43 -14.06 2.35
C ARG A 69 3.75 -14.11 1.58
N ALA A 70 4.49 -15.19 1.78
CA ALA A 70 5.77 -15.39 1.13
C ALA A 70 5.66 -15.76 -0.36
N ASP A 71 4.47 -16.17 -0.83
CA ASP A 71 4.23 -16.59 -2.22
C ASP A 71 3.92 -15.42 -3.17
N LEU A 72 3.79 -14.21 -2.65
CA LEU A 72 3.52 -13.02 -3.46
C LEU A 72 4.78 -12.54 -4.17
N GLN A 73 4.71 -12.43 -5.49
CA GLN A 73 5.78 -11.88 -6.29
C GLN A 73 5.76 -10.34 -6.22
N LEU A 74 6.86 -9.74 -5.76
CA LEU A 74 7.03 -8.29 -5.76
C LEU A 74 7.19 -7.78 -7.20
N ALA A 75 6.30 -6.88 -7.62
CA ALA A 75 6.32 -6.27 -8.95
C ALA A 75 7.02 -4.91 -8.95
N SER A 76 6.82 -4.12 -7.88
CA SER A 76 7.55 -2.87 -7.66
C SER A 76 7.59 -2.53 -6.19
N ARG A 77 8.60 -1.76 -5.79
CA ARG A 77 8.75 -1.20 -4.46
C ARG A 77 9.28 0.22 -4.57
N VAL A 78 8.66 1.11 -3.81
CA VAL A 78 8.97 2.52 -3.78
C VAL A 78 9.09 2.96 -2.33
N GLU A 79 10.17 3.64 -2.00
CA GLU A 79 10.33 4.31 -0.70
C GLU A 79 10.35 5.82 -0.90
N GLY A 80 9.70 6.54 0.02
CA GLY A 80 9.58 7.98 -0.12
C GLY A 80 8.96 8.65 1.08
N GLN A 81 8.67 9.94 0.90
CA GLN A 81 8.01 10.76 1.91
C GLN A 81 6.63 11.19 1.40
N VAL A 82 5.61 11.04 2.25
CA VAL A 82 4.26 11.52 1.91
C VAL A 82 4.29 13.04 1.79
N ARG A 83 3.87 13.58 0.64
CA ARG A 83 3.75 15.03 0.40
C ARG A 83 2.35 15.53 0.69
N GLY A 84 1.35 14.70 0.43
CA GLY A 84 -0.04 15.02 0.68
C GLY A 84 -0.91 13.79 0.57
N VAL A 85 -2.10 13.87 1.13
CA VAL A 85 -3.10 12.81 1.04
C VAL A 85 -4.41 13.43 0.65
N ARG A 86 -5.10 12.76 -0.28
CA ARG A 86 -6.48 13.06 -0.64
C ARG A 86 -7.33 11.86 -0.28
N ILE A 87 -8.30 12.08 0.60
CA ILE A 87 -9.30 11.07 0.93
C ILE A 87 -10.44 11.20 -0.08
N VAL A 88 -10.79 10.08 -0.72
CA VAL A 88 -11.91 10.00 -1.63
C VAL A 88 -12.89 8.96 -1.08
N SER A 89 -14.01 9.42 -0.56
CA SER A 89 -15.13 8.55 -0.22
C SER A 89 -16.05 8.42 -1.43
N GLY A 90 -16.33 7.20 -1.85
CA GLY A 90 -17.22 6.92 -2.98
C GLY A 90 -17.55 5.44 -3.10
N LEU A 91 -18.63 5.13 -3.83
CA LEU A 91 -18.91 3.76 -4.25
C LEU A 91 -17.86 3.38 -5.30
N CYS A 92 -16.99 2.42 -5.00
CA CYS A 92 -16.09 1.85 -6.00
C CYS A 92 -16.91 0.99 -6.97
N PRO A 93 -17.05 1.38 -8.25
CA PRO A 93 -17.78 0.55 -9.21
C PRO A 93 -16.95 -0.72 -9.49
N GLY A 94 -17.48 -1.88 -9.09
CA GLY A 94 -16.83 -3.19 -9.27
C GLY A 94 -16.89 -4.08 -8.03
N GLU A 95 -17.08 -3.51 -6.84
CA GLU A 95 -17.42 -4.26 -5.64
C GLU A 95 -18.92 -4.05 -5.37
N SER A 96 -19.67 -5.14 -5.35
CA SER A 96 -21.12 -5.21 -5.16
C SER A 96 -21.62 -4.38 -3.97
N GLY A 97 -21.90 -3.08 -4.20
CA GLY A 97 -22.55 -2.19 -3.26
C GLY A 97 -21.79 -1.90 -1.95
N ARG A 98 -20.53 -2.31 -1.81
CA ARG A 98 -19.74 -2.01 -0.60
C ARG A 98 -19.14 -0.61 -0.71
N SER A 99 -19.69 0.33 0.07
CA SER A 99 -19.06 1.62 0.33
C SER A 99 -17.70 1.38 1.00
N GLY A 100 -16.61 1.76 0.35
CA GLY A 100 -15.25 1.64 0.87
C GLY A 100 -14.57 3.00 0.87
N LEU A 101 -13.80 3.31 1.91
CA LEU A 101 -12.92 4.47 1.90
C LEU A 101 -11.71 4.16 1.00
N VAL A 102 -11.46 5.02 0.02
CA VAL A 102 -10.23 4.99 -0.79
C VAL A 102 -9.39 6.21 -0.41
N SER A 103 -8.18 5.96 0.08
CA SER A 103 -7.20 7.00 0.35
C SER A 103 -6.22 7.06 -0.81
N THR A 104 -6.08 8.22 -1.45
CA THR A 104 -5.07 8.46 -2.48
C THR A 104 -3.89 9.17 -1.84
N LEU A 105 -2.72 8.52 -1.86
CA LEU A 105 -1.47 9.04 -1.33
C LEU A 105 -0.67 9.69 -2.46
N LEU A 106 -0.20 10.92 -2.24
CA LEU A 106 0.84 11.55 -3.04
C LEU A 106 2.17 11.37 -2.31
N VAL A 107 3.06 10.59 -2.88
CA VAL A 107 4.36 10.24 -2.28
C VAL A 107 5.46 10.85 -3.14
N ALA A 108 6.30 11.68 -2.53
CA ALA A 108 7.56 12.05 -3.14
C ALA A 108 8.52 10.88 -2.99
N VAL A 109 8.80 10.24 -4.12
CA VAL A 109 9.75 9.16 -4.24
C VAL A 109 11.15 9.76 -4.23
N GLU A 110 11.97 9.26 -3.31
CA GLU A 110 13.40 9.46 -3.43
C GLU A 110 13.85 8.61 -4.61
N GLY A 111 14.29 9.25 -5.69
CA GLY A 111 14.73 8.53 -6.87
C GLY A 111 15.80 7.52 -6.47
N SER A 112 15.51 6.23 -6.64
CA SER A 112 16.52 5.19 -6.68
C SER A 112 17.48 5.57 -7.80
N SER A 113 18.74 5.82 -7.46
CA SER A 113 19.81 5.82 -8.47
C SER A 113 19.72 4.49 -9.23
N PRO A 114 19.85 4.46 -10.57
CA PRO A 114 19.85 3.23 -11.36
C PRO A 114 21.18 2.48 -11.17
N LEU A 115 21.54 2.16 -9.93
CA LEU A 115 22.68 1.34 -9.55
C LEU A 115 22.38 0.76 -8.17
N ASP A 116 21.62 -0.32 -8.13
CA ASP A 116 22.05 -1.47 -7.34
C ASP A 116 21.81 -2.72 -8.19
N ARG A 117 22.90 -3.46 -8.34
CA ARG A 117 23.15 -4.53 -9.32
C ARG A 117 22.48 -5.85 -8.94
#